data_AF-A0A644ZK85-F1
#
_entry.id   AF-A0A644ZK85-F1
#
_cell.length_a   1.000
_cell.length_b   1.000
_cell.length_c   1.000
_cell.angle_alpha   90.00
_cell.angle_beta   90.00
_cell.angle_gamma   90.00
#
_symmetry.space_group_name_H-M   'P 1'
#
loop_
_entity.id
_entity.type
_entity.pdbx_description
1 polymer ?
#
loop_
_entity_poly.entity_id
_entity_poly.type
_entity_poly.pdbx_seq_one_letter_code
_entity_poly.pdbx_strand_id
1 'polypeptide(L)'
;MIYSELGINEEYFDNAYRCKICKDTGFVNGKECACFRQYLIKRAYGRALLNGISENETFDNFNLDYYSKNVKDKNGLTHYDNMRIVYTSCYKFAENFGKKNTNLLLMGKTGLGKTFLCNSIAKKVLEKGFTVIYLSAGRLFKTLQEEQFNNNDDTEFSAFFDDVLSVDLLIIDDMGTEFPTVLTGSQIFNILNERIINKRSTVISTNMMPEGIKELYSDRVLSRLTDSFEFLILIGEDIRIKKKL
;
A
#
# COMPACT_ATOMS: atom_id res chain seq x y z
N MET A 1 32.53 0.74 34.83
CA MET A 1 32.88 1.12 33.45
C MET A 1 32.12 2.40 33.13
N ILE A 2 32.72 3.36 32.44
CA ILE A 2 32.09 4.67 32.13
C ILE A 2 30.70 4.52 31.49
N TYR A 3 30.49 3.53 30.62
CA TYR A 3 29.19 3.25 30.00
C TYR A 3 28.08 2.91 31.00
N SER A 4 28.40 2.14 32.06
CA SER A 4 27.46 1.79 33.13
C SER A 4 26.99 3.01 33.91
N GLU A 5 27.92 3.94 34.18
CA GLU A 5 27.66 5.18 34.92
C GLU A 5 26.85 6.19 34.09
N LEU A 6 26.90 6.10 32.76
CA LEU A 6 26.11 6.90 31.82
C LEU A 6 24.74 6.30 31.48
N GLY A 7 24.38 5.15 32.08
CA GLY A 7 23.13 4.44 31.75
C GLY A 7 23.10 3.85 30.33
N ILE A 8 24.27 3.73 29.68
CA ILE A 8 24.41 3.17 28.34
C ILE A 8 24.62 1.65 28.48
N ASN A 9 23.63 0.88 28.04
CA ASN A 9 23.64 -0.58 28.04
C ASN A 9 23.65 -1.14 26.60
N GLU A 10 23.69 -2.46 26.42
CA GLU A 10 23.63 -3.07 25.08
C GLU A 10 22.34 -2.70 24.32
N GLU A 11 21.23 -2.49 25.04
CA GLU A 11 19.95 -2.06 24.49
C GLU A 11 20.03 -0.65 23.86
N TYR A 12 20.87 0.23 24.40
CA TYR A 12 21.16 1.54 23.80
C TYR A 12 21.80 1.40 22.41
N PHE A 13 22.75 0.48 22.26
CA PHE A 13 23.41 0.24 20.97
C PHE A 13 22.47 -0.45 19.98
N ASP A 14 21.65 -1.41 20.43
CA ASP A 14 20.67 -2.06 19.56
C ASP A 14 19.57 -1.09 19.09
N ASN A 15 19.23 -0.07 19.89
CA ASN A 15 18.30 0.99 19.48
C ASN A 15 18.93 2.07 18.59
N ALA A 16 20.26 2.12 18.46
CA ALA A 16 20.94 3.06 17.58
C ALA A 16 20.84 2.67 16.09
N TYR A 17 20.61 1.39 15.79
CA TYR A 17 20.48 0.92 14.41
C TYR A 17 19.12 1.27 13.80
N ARG A 18 19.13 1.72 12.54
CA ARG A 18 17.90 1.98 11.78
C ARG A 18 17.20 0.69 11.42
N CYS A 19 17.95 -0.33 10.98
CA CYS A 19 17.45 -1.67 10.76
C CYS A 19 17.91 -2.61 11.87
N LYS A 20 16.99 -3.00 12.73
CA LYS A 20 17.24 -3.97 13.82
C LYS A 20 17.59 -5.38 13.33
N ILE A 21 17.30 -5.69 12.06
CA ILE A 21 17.53 -7.02 11.47
C ILE A 21 18.98 -7.19 11.00
N CYS A 22 19.47 -6.30 10.15
CA CYS A 22 20.84 -6.38 9.62
C CYS A 22 21.85 -5.50 10.35
N LYS A 23 21.41 -4.72 11.37
CA LYS A 23 22.23 -3.72 12.07
C LYS A 23 22.92 -2.76 11.10
N ASP A 24 22.14 -2.25 10.15
CA ASP A 24 22.53 -1.31 9.08
C ASP A 24 23.60 -1.78 8.09
N THR A 25 23.99 -3.06 8.11
CA THR A 25 24.93 -3.64 7.12
C THR A 25 24.29 -3.84 5.75
N GLY A 26 22.96 -3.95 5.69
CA GLY A 26 22.20 -4.27 4.49
C GLY A 26 22.16 -5.77 4.14
N PHE A 27 22.83 -6.63 4.90
CA PHE A 27 22.89 -8.07 4.63
C PHE A 27 22.66 -8.90 5.90
N VAL A 28 22.07 -10.08 5.75
CA VAL A 28 21.93 -11.09 6.80
C VAL A 28 22.37 -12.43 6.23
N ASN A 29 23.40 -13.05 6.80
CA ASN A 29 23.95 -14.33 6.35
C ASN A 29 24.28 -14.36 4.84
N GLY A 30 24.88 -13.30 4.32
CA GLY A 30 25.24 -13.16 2.91
C GLY A 30 24.07 -12.92 1.95
N LYS A 31 22.84 -12.80 2.45
CA LYS A 31 21.65 -12.44 1.67
C LYS A 31 21.27 -10.99 1.91
N GLU A 32 20.72 -10.34 0.89
CA GLU A 32 20.21 -8.97 1.01
C GLU A 32 19.14 -8.89 2.08
N CYS A 33 19.26 -7.89 2.95
CA CYS A 33 18.20 -7.55 3.89
C CYS A 33 17.11 -6.74 3.16
N ALA A 34 15.86 -6.94 3.57
CA ALA A 34 14.73 -6.16 3.05
C ALA A 34 14.93 -4.64 3.19
N CYS A 35 15.64 -4.16 4.23
CA CYS A 35 15.92 -2.73 4.35
C CYS A 35 16.85 -2.22 3.23
N PHE A 36 17.79 -3.05 2.78
CA PHE A 36 18.70 -2.71 1.69
C PHE A 36 17.98 -2.75 0.36
N ARG A 37 17.19 -3.81 0.10
CA ARG A 37 16.31 -3.87 -1.08
C ARG A 37 15.35 -2.67 -1.14
N GLN A 38 14.73 -2.33 -0.02
CA GLN A 38 13.87 -1.15 0.10
C GLN A 38 14.62 0.16 -0.19
N TYR A 39 15.88 0.28 0.26
CA TYR A 39 16.73 1.42 -0.03
C TYR A 39 17.06 1.51 -1.53
N LEU A 40 17.40 0.39 -2.17
CA LEU A 40 17.67 0.33 -3.62
C LEU A 40 16.45 0.75 -4.43
N ILE A 41 15.27 0.20 -4.12
CA ILE A 41 14.00 0.60 -4.73
C ILE A 41 13.77 2.11 -4.56
N LYS A 42 13.91 2.64 -3.33
CA LYS A 42 13.75 4.09 -3.08
C LYS A 42 14.78 4.93 -3.84
N ARG A 43 15.98 4.43 -4.09
CA ARG A 43 17.03 5.13 -4.83
C ARG A 43 16.80 5.11 -6.33
N ALA A 44 16.37 3.97 -6.89
CA ALA A 44 16.09 3.81 -8.31
C ALA A 44 14.95 4.71 -8.77
N TYR A 45 13.84 4.70 -8.03
CA TYR A 45 12.63 5.42 -8.45
C TYR A 45 12.42 6.74 -7.66
N GLY A 46 13.18 7.00 -6.60
CA GLY A 46 13.18 8.29 -5.87
C GLY A 46 11.84 8.62 -5.20
N ARG A 47 11.47 9.91 -5.22
CA ARG A 47 10.13 10.39 -4.83
C ARG A 47 9.01 9.86 -5.76
N ALA A 48 9.40 9.14 -6.82
CA ALA A 48 8.68 8.11 -7.60
C ALA A 48 7.55 7.35 -6.92
N LEU A 49 7.96 6.73 -5.82
CA LEU A 49 7.49 5.40 -5.45
C LEU A 49 6.82 5.34 -4.08
N LEU A 50 6.65 6.52 -3.51
CA LEU A 50 5.96 6.79 -2.29
C LEU A 50 5.21 8.06 -2.66
N ASN A 51 3.90 8.10 -2.52
CA ASN A 51 3.16 9.38 -2.52
C ASN A 51 3.53 10.22 -1.27
N GLY A 52 4.83 10.31 -0.95
CA GLY A 52 5.39 10.67 0.34
C GLY A 52 4.61 9.98 1.45
N ILE A 53 4.91 8.71 1.79
CA ILE A 53 4.23 8.04 2.93
C ILE A 53 4.23 9.02 4.08
N SER A 54 3.04 9.50 4.42
CA SER A 54 2.91 10.60 5.36
C SER A 54 3.35 10.12 6.72
N GLU A 55 4.28 10.84 7.34
CA GLU A 55 4.77 10.50 8.68
C GLU A 55 3.64 10.47 9.72
N ASN A 56 2.59 11.27 9.47
CA ASN A 56 1.45 11.46 10.36
C ASN A 56 0.25 10.56 10.06
N GLU A 57 0.19 9.90 8.90
CA GLU A 57 -0.91 9.00 8.55
C GLU A 57 -0.63 7.58 9.03
N THR A 58 -0.73 7.40 10.35
CA THR A 58 -0.50 6.13 11.04
C THR A 58 -1.80 5.58 11.63
N PHE A 59 -1.83 4.28 11.92
CA PHE A 59 -2.98 3.68 12.61
C PHE A 59 -3.29 4.36 13.96
N ASP A 60 -2.28 4.85 14.67
CA ASP A 60 -2.42 5.53 15.96
C ASP A 60 -3.05 6.93 15.81
N ASN A 61 -2.79 7.59 14.68
CA ASN A 61 -3.34 8.92 14.36
C ASN A 61 -4.69 8.86 13.64
N PHE A 62 -5.22 7.66 13.37
CA PHE A 62 -6.53 7.50 12.73
C PHE A 62 -7.64 7.84 13.73
N ASN A 63 -8.42 8.88 13.43
CA ASN A 63 -9.49 9.32 14.31
C ASN A 63 -10.87 8.89 13.77
N LEU A 64 -11.52 7.95 14.48
CA LEU A 64 -12.85 7.45 14.15
C LEU A 64 -13.98 8.44 14.47
N ASP A 65 -13.75 9.47 15.29
CA ASP A 65 -14.80 10.42 15.67
C ASP A 65 -15.22 11.36 14.51
N TYR A 66 -14.47 11.39 13.41
CA TYR A 66 -14.90 12.08 12.19
C TYR A 66 -16.11 11.40 11.51
N TYR A 67 -16.40 10.15 11.83
CA TYR A 67 -17.45 9.34 11.22
C TYR A 67 -18.72 9.36 12.08
N SER A 68 -19.87 9.55 11.44
CA SER A 68 -21.15 9.70 12.15
C SER A 68 -21.58 8.40 12.84
N LYS A 69 -21.93 8.50 14.13
CA LYS A 69 -22.54 7.42 14.93
C LYS A 69 -24.07 7.31 14.72
N ASN A 70 -24.66 8.27 14.03
CA ASN A 70 -26.13 8.38 13.89
C ASN A 70 -26.62 8.16 12.46
N VAL A 71 -25.79 8.45 11.45
CA VAL A 71 -26.16 8.25 10.03
C VAL A 71 -25.86 6.81 9.64
N LYS A 72 -26.90 6.11 9.15
CA LYS A 72 -26.86 4.71 8.75
C LYS A 72 -26.95 4.55 7.23
N ASP A 73 -26.29 3.53 6.70
CA ASP A 73 -26.48 3.10 5.32
C ASP A 73 -27.77 2.30 5.12
N LYS A 74 -27.99 1.85 3.88
CA LYS A 74 -29.10 0.99 3.48
C LYS A 74 -29.17 -0.34 4.24
N ASN A 75 -28.07 -0.79 4.84
CA ASN A 75 -27.97 -2.03 5.62
C ASN A 75 -28.09 -1.77 7.13
N GLY A 76 -28.32 -0.53 7.55
CA GLY A 76 -28.46 -0.13 8.95
C GLY A 76 -27.13 0.08 9.69
N LEU A 77 -25.99 0.03 9.00
CA LEU A 77 -24.66 0.22 9.58
C LEU A 77 -24.32 1.71 9.65
N THR A 78 -23.86 2.19 10.81
CA THR A 78 -23.46 3.60 10.94
C THR A 78 -22.13 3.84 10.21
N HIS A 79 -21.87 5.09 9.79
CA HIS A 79 -20.57 5.44 9.21
C HIS A 79 -19.41 5.09 10.16
N TYR A 80 -19.60 5.32 11.47
CA TYR A 80 -18.64 4.97 12.51
C TYR A 80 -18.39 3.46 12.59
N ASP A 81 -19.45 2.66 12.65
CA ASP A 81 -19.31 1.20 12.79
C ASP A 81 -18.69 0.58 11.53
N ASN A 82 -19.06 1.06 10.34
CA ASN A 82 -18.41 0.68 9.10
C ASN A 82 -16.91 0.99 9.13
N MET A 83 -16.54 2.24 9.47
CA MET A 83 -15.14 2.62 9.49
C MET A 83 -14.36 1.83 10.54
N ARG A 84 -14.96 1.51 11.68
CA ARG A 84 -14.34 0.66 12.70
C ARG A 84 -14.04 -0.74 12.16
N ILE A 85 -14.94 -1.34 11.38
CA ILE A 85 -14.71 -2.63 10.71
C ILE A 85 -13.57 -2.50 9.70
N VAL A 86 -13.63 -1.51 8.81
CA VAL A 86 -12.59 -1.27 7.78
C VAL A 86 -11.22 -1.06 8.43
N TYR A 87 -11.12 -0.16 9.41
CA TYR A 87 -9.91 0.10 10.18
C TYR A 87 -9.36 -1.18 10.79
N THR A 88 -10.23 -1.99 11.42
CA THR A 88 -9.82 -3.24 12.05
C THR A 88 -9.28 -4.24 11.03
N SER A 89 -9.90 -4.37 9.86
CA SER A 89 -9.39 -5.22 8.77
C SER A 89 -8.02 -4.75 8.28
N CYS A 90 -7.86 -3.44 8.02
CA CYS A 90 -6.58 -2.86 7.61
C CYS A 90 -5.47 -3.03 8.67
N TYR A 91 -5.79 -2.80 9.94
CA TYR A 91 -4.84 -3.00 11.04
C TYR A 91 -4.43 -4.46 11.15
N LYS A 92 -5.39 -5.40 11.13
CA LYS A 92 -5.11 -6.84 11.20
C LYS A 92 -4.30 -7.33 10.01
N PHE A 93 -4.55 -6.81 8.82
CA PHE A 93 -3.76 -7.07 7.63
C PHE A 93 -2.30 -6.69 7.85
N ALA A 94 -2.03 -5.45 8.26
CA ALA A 94 -0.66 -4.96 8.45
C ALA A 94 0.04 -5.63 9.63
N GLU A 95 -0.68 -5.86 10.73
CA GLU A 95 -0.14 -6.51 11.93
C GLU A 95 0.23 -7.98 11.68
N ASN A 96 -0.55 -8.69 10.85
CA ASN A 96 -0.27 -10.09 10.50
C ASN A 96 0.48 -10.25 9.18
N PHE A 97 1.00 -9.17 8.62
CA PHE A 97 1.74 -9.21 7.36
C PHE A 97 2.94 -10.17 7.45
N GLY A 98 3.09 -11.01 6.42
CA GLY A 98 4.08 -12.10 6.37
C GLY A 98 3.62 -13.44 6.99
N LYS A 99 2.50 -13.47 7.73
CA LYS A 99 1.91 -14.73 8.25
C LYS A 99 0.83 -15.30 7.34
N LYS A 100 0.13 -14.43 6.61
CA LYS A 100 -0.92 -14.78 5.65
C LYS A 100 -0.76 -13.88 4.42
N ASN A 101 -1.08 -14.45 3.26
CA ASN A 101 -1.15 -13.71 2.01
C ASN A 101 -2.60 -13.36 1.76
N THR A 102 -2.92 -12.08 1.91
CA THR A 102 -4.25 -11.51 1.71
C THR A 102 -4.12 -10.28 0.83
N ASN A 103 -5.20 -9.88 0.17
CA ASN A 103 -5.25 -8.66 -0.63
C ASN A 103 -6.46 -7.84 -0.19
N LEU A 104 -6.34 -6.51 -0.21
CA LEU A 104 -7.42 -5.61 0.18
C LEU A 104 -7.80 -4.69 -0.97
N LEU A 105 -9.11 -4.51 -1.18
CA LEU A 105 -9.66 -3.52 -2.08
C LEU A 105 -10.50 -2.53 -1.28
N LEU A 106 -9.96 -1.33 -1.06
CA LEU A 106 -10.64 -0.23 -0.37
C LEU A 106 -11.44 0.58 -1.38
N MET A 107 -12.76 0.63 -1.21
CA MET A 107 -13.69 1.27 -2.14
C MET A 107 -14.51 2.33 -1.41
N GLY A 108 -14.95 3.37 -2.12
CA GLY A 108 -15.88 4.36 -1.58
C GLY A 108 -15.56 5.76 -2.08
N LYS A 109 -16.41 6.73 -1.78
CA LYS A 109 -16.26 8.11 -2.28
C LYS A 109 -14.95 8.77 -1.84
N THR A 110 -14.61 9.88 -2.50
CA THR A 110 -13.46 10.72 -2.15
C THR A 110 -13.59 11.23 -0.70
N GLY A 111 -12.44 11.37 -0.03
CA GLY A 111 -12.41 12.01 1.28
C GLY A 111 -12.84 11.14 2.47
N LEU A 112 -13.00 9.82 2.28
CA LEU A 112 -13.39 8.89 3.34
C LEU A 112 -12.22 8.26 4.12
N GLY A 113 -10.96 8.53 3.75
CA GLY A 113 -9.79 8.01 4.47
C GLY A 113 -9.07 6.80 3.86
N LYS A 114 -9.39 6.41 2.62
CA LYS A 114 -8.71 5.32 1.89
C LYS A 114 -7.18 5.48 1.83
N THR A 115 -6.71 6.61 1.31
CA THR A 115 -5.27 6.96 1.24
C THR A 115 -4.60 6.92 2.61
N PHE A 116 -5.27 7.41 3.65
CA PHE A 116 -4.74 7.38 5.02
C PHE A 116 -4.52 5.94 5.49
N LEU A 117 -5.49 5.05 5.25
CA LEU A 117 -5.35 3.63 5.58
C LEU A 117 -4.24 2.95 4.77
N CYS A 118 -4.13 3.26 3.47
CA CYS A 118 -3.01 2.81 2.64
C CYS A 118 -1.66 3.22 3.23
N ASN A 119 -1.51 4.48 3.65
CA ASN A 119 -0.28 4.99 4.29
C ASN A 119 0.00 4.29 5.62
N SER A 120 -1.04 4.10 6.44
CA SER A 120 -0.95 3.39 7.73
C SER A 120 -0.48 1.95 7.55
N ILE A 121 -1.03 1.24 6.56
CA ILE A 121 -0.61 -0.13 6.19
C ILE A 121 0.86 -0.12 5.74
N ALA A 122 1.22 0.75 4.80
CA ALA A 122 2.58 0.81 4.25
C ALA A 122 3.63 1.02 5.35
N LYS A 123 3.39 1.99 6.24
CA LYS A 123 4.29 2.31 7.34
C LYS A 123 4.47 1.11 8.28
N LYS A 124 3.37 0.52 8.72
CA LYS A 124 3.40 -0.65 9.61
C LYS A 124 4.11 -1.86 8.98
N VAL A 125 3.93 -2.09 7.68
CA VAL A 125 4.59 -3.19 6.95
C VAL A 125 6.09 -2.94 6.79
N LEU A 126 6.49 -1.69 6.50
CA LEU A 126 7.90 -1.29 6.48
C LEU A 126 8.57 -1.46 7.85
N GLU A 127 7.90 -1.07 8.93
CA GLU A 127 8.39 -1.24 10.31
C GLU A 127 8.61 -2.70 10.70
N LYS A 128 7.83 -3.61 10.11
CA LYS A 128 8.02 -5.07 10.26
C LYS A 128 9.17 -5.63 9.42
N GLY A 129 9.84 -4.79 8.63
CA GLY A 129 11.01 -5.17 7.83
C GLY A 129 10.66 -5.83 6.50
N PHE A 130 9.48 -5.54 5.92
CA PHE A 130 9.11 -6.00 4.58
C PHE A 130 9.28 -4.88 3.55
N THR A 131 9.39 -5.26 2.28
CA THR A 131 9.47 -4.31 1.16
C THR A 131 8.08 -3.84 0.72
N VAL A 132 7.96 -2.54 0.46
CA VAL A 132 6.72 -1.88 0.04
C VAL A 132 7.01 -0.96 -1.15
N ILE A 133 6.12 -1.04 -2.15
CA ILE A 133 5.97 -0.06 -3.21
C ILE A 133 4.59 0.59 -3.05
N TYR A 134 4.55 1.94 -2.97
CA TYR A 134 3.32 2.72 -2.85
C TYR A 134 3.25 3.75 -3.97
N LEU A 135 2.24 3.67 -4.82
CA LEU A 135 2.04 4.68 -5.85
C LEU A 135 0.56 4.86 -6.19
N SER A 136 0.20 6.06 -6.65
CA SER A 136 -1.09 6.25 -7.31
C SER A 136 -1.14 5.44 -8.61
N ALA A 137 -2.32 4.95 -8.99
CA ALA A 137 -2.54 4.24 -10.25
C ALA A 137 -2.06 5.05 -11.47
N GLY A 138 -2.37 6.36 -11.53
CA GLY A 138 -1.88 7.23 -12.60
C GLY A 138 -0.36 7.24 -12.75
N ARG A 139 0.37 7.14 -11.64
CA ARG A 139 1.84 7.08 -11.65
C ARG A 139 2.35 5.70 -12.05
N LEU A 140 1.71 4.63 -11.58
CA LEU A 140 2.04 3.26 -12.00
C LEU A 140 1.98 3.14 -13.51
N PHE A 141 0.85 3.49 -14.13
CA PHE A 141 0.69 3.36 -15.57
C PHE A 141 1.57 4.31 -16.36
N LYS A 142 1.78 5.55 -15.86
CA LYS A 142 2.70 6.49 -16.48
C LYS A 142 4.13 5.93 -16.50
N THR A 143 4.63 5.41 -15.39
CA THR A 143 5.98 4.81 -15.33
C THR A 143 6.10 3.59 -16.22
N LEU A 144 5.11 2.68 -16.22
CA LEU A 144 5.11 1.52 -17.11
C LEU A 144 5.11 1.91 -18.59
N GLN A 145 4.38 2.97 -18.96
CA GLN A 145 4.38 3.49 -20.33
C GLN A 145 5.73 4.13 -20.68
N GLU A 146 6.26 5.00 -19.82
CA GLU A 146 7.56 5.65 -20.04
C GLU A 146 8.67 4.62 -20.25
N GLU A 147 8.71 3.56 -19.45
CA GLU A 147 9.67 2.48 -19.64
C GLU A 147 9.40 1.71 -20.93
N GLN A 148 8.14 1.43 -21.28
CA GLN A 148 7.84 0.69 -22.52
C GLN A 148 8.31 1.43 -23.79
N PHE A 149 8.27 2.78 -23.78
CA PHE A 149 8.60 3.61 -24.95
C PHE A 149 10.06 4.12 -24.98
N ASN A 150 10.73 4.23 -23.83
CA ASN A 150 12.10 4.75 -23.77
C ASN A 150 13.19 3.67 -23.97
N ASN A 151 12.83 2.39 -23.94
CA ASN A 151 13.80 1.30 -24.08
C ASN A 151 14.15 1.03 -25.55
N ASN A 152 15.25 1.65 -26.00
CA ASN A 152 16.10 1.10 -27.08
C ASN A 152 17.10 0.07 -26.56
N ASP A 153 17.23 -0.09 -25.23
CA ASP A 153 18.02 -1.12 -24.55
C ASP A 153 17.07 -1.93 -23.64
N ASP A 154 16.85 -3.22 -23.93
CA ASP A 154 15.88 -4.12 -23.28
C ASP A 154 16.05 -4.34 -21.76
N THR A 155 16.94 -3.62 -21.08
CA THR A 155 17.37 -3.92 -19.70
C THR A 155 16.67 -3.10 -18.61
N GLU A 156 16.24 -1.85 -18.86
CA GLU A 156 15.60 -1.01 -17.83
C GLU A 156 14.08 -1.26 -17.70
N PHE A 157 13.38 -1.66 -18.78
CA PHE A 157 11.94 -2.02 -18.73
C PHE A 157 11.65 -3.12 -17.71
N SER A 158 12.62 -4.03 -17.53
CA SER A 158 12.45 -5.18 -16.64
C SER A 158 12.48 -4.74 -15.18
N ALA A 159 13.35 -3.80 -14.78
CA ALA A 159 13.69 -3.59 -13.38
C ALA A 159 12.50 -3.10 -12.53
N PHE A 160 11.76 -2.07 -12.97
CA PHE A 160 10.61 -1.56 -12.22
C PHE A 160 9.45 -2.53 -12.22
N PHE A 161 9.16 -3.13 -13.38
CA PHE A 161 8.10 -4.12 -13.48
C PHE A 161 8.40 -5.33 -12.58
N ASP A 162 9.64 -5.82 -12.59
CA ASP A 162 10.11 -6.91 -11.73
C ASP A 162 10.03 -6.53 -10.25
N ASP A 163 10.37 -5.28 -9.89
CA ASP A 163 10.19 -4.79 -8.53
C ASP A 163 8.71 -4.72 -8.13
N VAL A 164 7.83 -4.19 -8.98
CA VAL A 164 6.37 -4.16 -8.78
C VAL A 164 5.81 -5.57 -8.62
N LEU A 165 6.33 -6.56 -9.32
CA LEU A 165 5.91 -7.96 -9.19
C LEU A 165 6.50 -8.65 -7.95
N SER A 166 7.71 -8.29 -7.54
CA SER A 166 8.48 -9.02 -6.52
C SER A 166 8.35 -8.48 -5.09
N VAL A 167 8.05 -7.20 -4.90
CA VAL A 167 7.92 -6.63 -3.56
C VAL A 167 6.87 -7.34 -2.72
N ASP A 168 7.10 -7.37 -1.41
CA ASP A 168 6.23 -8.05 -0.48
C ASP A 168 4.82 -7.43 -0.48
N LEU A 169 4.75 -6.10 -0.48
CA LEU A 169 3.49 -5.33 -0.61
C LEU A 169 3.54 -4.32 -1.75
N LEU A 170 2.54 -4.39 -2.63
CA LEU A 170 2.22 -3.37 -3.61
C LEU A 170 0.96 -2.62 -3.16
N ILE A 171 1.03 -1.30 -3.08
CA ILE A 171 -0.13 -0.43 -2.87
C ILE A 171 -0.38 0.40 -4.11
N ILE A 172 -1.56 0.24 -4.71
CA ILE A 172 -2.05 1.02 -5.85
C ILE A 172 -3.17 1.93 -5.35
N ASP A 173 -2.83 3.20 -5.13
CA ASP A 173 -3.75 4.19 -4.58
C ASP A 173 -4.55 4.90 -5.68
N ASP A 174 -5.79 5.28 -5.39
CA ASP A 174 -6.67 6.03 -6.31
C ASP A 174 -6.76 5.42 -7.73
N MET A 175 -6.97 4.11 -7.80
CA MET A 175 -7.26 3.38 -9.04
C MET A 175 -8.53 3.95 -9.71
N GLY A 176 -8.41 4.32 -10.99
CA GLY A 176 -9.42 4.99 -11.80
C GLY A 176 -9.18 6.49 -12.02
N THR A 177 -8.06 7.03 -11.54
CA THR A 177 -7.66 8.44 -11.77
C THR A 177 -6.71 8.63 -12.95
N GLU A 178 -6.16 7.54 -13.48
CA GLU A 178 -5.33 7.54 -14.66
C GLU A 178 -6.15 7.84 -15.93
N PHE A 179 -5.45 8.24 -16.99
CA PHE A 179 -6.05 8.28 -18.31
C PHE A 179 -6.19 6.84 -18.82
N PRO A 180 -7.42 6.34 -19.05
CA PRO A 180 -7.60 5.00 -19.56
C PRO A 180 -7.04 4.91 -20.98
N THR A 181 -6.19 3.92 -21.19
CA THR A 181 -5.70 3.53 -22.51
C THR A 181 -6.07 2.07 -22.74
N VAL A 182 -5.99 1.62 -24.01
CA VAL A 182 -6.19 0.20 -24.35
C VAL A 182 -5.23 -0.72 -23.58
N LEU A 183 -4.05 -0.22 -23.17
CA LEU A 183 -3.03 -0.98 -22.46
C LEU A 183 -3.24 -1.01 -20.93
N THR A 184 -3.97 -0.06 -20.36
CA THR A 184 -4.14 0.05 -18.89
C THR A 184 -4.77 -1.23 -18.32
N GLY A 185 -5.82 -1.75 -18.97
CA GLY A 185 -6.52 -2.97 -18.55
C GLY A 185 -5.66 -4.24 -18.61
N SER A 186 -4.82 -4.38 -19.64
CA SER A 186 -3.93 -5.54 -19.77
C SER A 186 -2.78 -5.49 -18.78
N GLN A 187 -2.19 -4.30 -18.57
CA GLN A 187 -1.11 -4.10 -17.60
C GLN A 187 -1.56 -4.42 -16.17
N ILE A 188 -2.71 -3.87 -15.73
CA ILE A 188 -3.20 -4.16 -14.38
C ILE A 188 -3.58 -5.63 -14.22
N PHE A 189 -4.19 -6.24 -15.24
CA PHE A 189 -4.49 -7.66 -15.21
C PHE A 189 -3.23 -8.51 -15.00
N ASN A 190 -2.16 -8.22 -15.75
CA ASN A 190 -0.90 -8.95 -15.63
C ASN A 190 -0.29 -8.77 -14.23
N ILE A 191 -0.24 -7.54 -13.71
CA ILE A 191 0.27 -7.27 -12.35
C ILE A 191 -0.51 -8.05 -11.30
N LEU A 192 -1.84 -8.00 -11.34
CA LEU A 192 -2.68 -8.71 -10.38
C LEU A 192 -2.48 -10.22 -10.49
N ASN A 193 -2.48 -10.76 -11.71
CA ASN A 193 -2.36 -12.19 -11.94
C ASN A 193 -1.02 -12.74 -11.44
N GLU A 194 0.10 -12.11 -11.81
CA GLU A 194 1.43 -12.53 -11.38
C GLU A 194 1.60 -12.44 -9.87
N ARG A 195 1.13 -11.35 -9.24
CA ARG A 195 1.23 -11.19 -7.79
C ARG A 195 0.37 -12.20 -7.04
N ILE A 196 -0.84 -12.50 -7.53
CA ILE A 196 -1.71 -13.54 -6.95
C ILE A 196 -1.03 -14.92 -7.03
N ILE A 197 -0.49 -15.29 -8.20
CA ILE A 197 0.20 -16.58 -8.41
C ILE A 197 1.40 -16.70 -7.46
N ASN A 198 2.20 -15.64 -7.36
CA ASN A 198 3.39 -15.60 -6.50
C ASN A 198 3.07 -15.30 -5.02
N LYS A 199 1.79 -15.24 -4.67
CA LYS A 199 1.28 -14.95 -3.31
C LYS A 199 1.87 -13.66 -2.70
N ARG A 200 2.05 -12.64 -3.54
CA ARG A 200 2.49 -11.30 -3.14
C ARG A 200 1.28 -10.42 -2.85
N SER A 201 1.28 -9.78 -1.68
CA SER A 201 0.10 -9.07 -1.18
C SER A 201 -0.09 -7.75 -1.91
N THR A 202 -1.33 -7.40 -2.23
CA THR A 202 -1.67 -6.16 -2.95
C THR A 202 -2.80 -5.44 -2.23
N VAL A 203 -2.65 -4.13 -2.06
CA VAL A 203 -3.70 -3.24 -1.54
C VAL A 203 -4.05 -2.24 -2.62
N ILE A 204 -5.33 -2.11 -2.92
CA ILE A 204 -5.84 -1.19 -3.92
C ILE A 204 -6.84 -0.26 -3.26
N SER A 205 -6.78 1.02 -3.61
CA SER A 205 -7.79 2.01 -3.23
C SER A 205 -8.46 2.56 -4.48
N THR A 206 -9.78 2.74 -4.46
CA THR A 206 -10.54 3.27 -5.61
C THR A 206 -11.79 4.04 -5.18
N ASN A 207 -12.20 5.01 -6.01
CA ASN A 207 -13.48 5.71 -5.89
C ASN A 207 -14.60 5.03 -6.68
N MET A 208 -14.31 3.98 -7.45
CA MET A 208 -15.27 3.26 -8.28
C MET A 208 -15.96 2.14 -7.53
N MET A 209 -17.20 1.84 -7.93
CA MET A 209 -17.89 0.60 -7.59
C MET A 209 -17.48 -0.51 -8.59
N PRO A 210 -17.77 -1.80 -8.32
CA PRO A 210 -17.34 -2.92 -9.16
C PRO A 210 -17.65 -2.75 -10.66
N GLU A 211 -18.81 -2.18 -10.98
CA GLU A 211 -19.25 -1.90 -12.35
C GLU A 211 -18.30 -0.93 -13.07
N GLY A 212 -17.86 0.13 -12.38
CA GLY A 212 -16.91 1.09 -12.93
C GLY A 212 -15.52 0.47 -13.19
N ILE A 213 -15.08 -0.47 -12.35
CA ILE A 213 -13.83 -1.23 -12.57
C ILE A 213 -13.96 -2.08 -13.84
N LYS A 214 -15.10 -2.76 -14.03
CA LYS A 214 -15.36 -3.56 -15.22
C LYS A 214 -15.32 -2.71 -16.48
N GLU A 215 -16.00 -1.57 -16.47
CA GLU A 215 -16.06 -0.64 -17.61
C GLU A 215 -14.69 -0.07 -17.95
N LEU A 216 -13.89 0.28 -16.95
CA LEU A 216 -12.60 0.92 -17.17
C LEU A 216 -11.48 -0.06 -17.54
N TYR A 217 -11.44 -1.26 -16.95
CA TYR A 217 -10.32 -2.18 -17.10
C TYR A 217 -10.64 -3.48 -17.82
N SER A 218 -11.74 -4.15 -17.46
CA SER A 218 -12.32 -5.37 -18.06
C SER A 218 -12.99 -6.28 -17.01
N ASP A 219 -13.84 -7.19 -17.49
CA ASP A 219 -14.36 -8.32 -16.71
C ASP A 219 -13.26 -9.17 -16.06
N ARG A 220 -12.11 -9.35 -16.73
CA ARG A 220 -11.00 -10.17 -16.23
C ARG A 220 -10.36 -9.57 -14.98
N VAL A 221 -10.22 -8.26 -14.95
CA VAL A 221 -9.70 -7.53 -13.80
C VAL A 221 -10.67 -7.62 -12.63
N LEU A 222 -11.96 -7.37 -12.88
CA LEU A 222 -12.99 -7.49 -11.83
C LEU A 222 -13.07 -8.92 -11.26
N SER A 223 -12.96 -9.95 -12.09
CA SER A 223 -12.91 -11.35 -11.64
C SER A 223 -11.73 -11.61 -10.71
N ARG A 224 -10.50 -11.18 -11.07
CA ARG A 224 -9.33 -11.34 -10.20
C ARG A 224 -9.47 -10.63 -8.87
N LEU A 225 -10.06 -9.44 -8.85
CA LEU A 225 -10.36 -8.73 -7.62
C LEU A 225 -11.37 -9.53 -6.78
N THR A 226 -12.49 -9.93 -7.37
CA THR A 226 -13.57 -10.63 -6.67
C THR A 226 -13.12 -11.96 -6.06
N ASP A 227 -12.25 -12.70 -6.75
CA ASP A 227 -11.78 -14.01 -6.30
C ASP A 227 -10.68 -13.93 -5.23
N SER A 228 -9.89 -12.86 -5.20
CA SER A 228 -8.63 -12.82 -4.44
C SER A 228 -8.47 -11.63 -3.47
N PHE A 229 -9.43 -10.70 -3.43
CA PHE A 229 -9.38 -9.50 -2.57
C PHE A 229 -10.55 -9.47 -1.58
N GLU A 230 -10.27 -9.03 -0.35
CA GLU A 230 -11.29 -8.62 0.60
C GLU A 230 -11.77 -7.21 0.24
N PHE A 231 -13.07 -7.07 -0.04
CA PHE A 231 -13.66 -5.79 -0.42
C PHE A 231 -14.05 -5.01 0.84
N LEU A 232 -13.40 -3.88 1.05
CA LEU A 232 -13.64 -2.96 2.16
C LEU A 232 -14.31 -1.70 1.62
N ILE A 233 -15.64 -1.64 1.74
CA ILE A 233 -16.43 -0.49 1.29
C ILE A 233 -16.50 0.53 2.44
N LEU A 234 -15.88 1.68 2.23
CA LEU A 234 -15.97 2.85 3.11
C LEU A 234 -17.22 3.65 2.76
N ILE A 235 -18.07 3.87 3.76
CA ILE A 235 -19.26 4.73 3.66
C ILE A 235 -19.11 5.96 4.55
N GLY A 236 -19.63 7.09 4.09
CA GLY A 236 -19.59 8.32 4.86
C GLY A 236 -19.68 9.59 4.03
N GLU A 237 -19.40 10.69 4.72
CA GLU A 237 -19.23 12.03 4.15
C GLU A 237 -17.74 12.37 4.09
N ASP A 238 -17.37 13.34 3.26
CA ASP A 238 -15.97 13.79 3.17
C ASP A 238 -15.49 14.35 4.52
N ILE A 239 -14.61 13.60 5.20
CA ILE A 239 -14.09 13.98 6.52
C ILE A 239 -13.08 15.13 6.44
N ARG A 240 -12.59 15.48 5.24
CA ARG A 240 -11.71 16.65 5.06
C ARG A 240 -12.45 17.96 5.35
N ILE A 241 -13.77 17.98 5.17
CA ILE A 241 -14.61 19.13 5.54
C ILE A 241 -14.65 19.27 7.06
N LYS A 242 -14.85 18.15 7.77
CA LYS A 242 -14.90 18.12 9.24
C LYS A 242 -13.56 18.47 9.90
N LYS A 243 -12.43 18.13 9.27
CA LYS A 243 -11.08 18.48 9.75
C LYS A 243 -10.75 19.98 9.66
N LYS A 244 -11.50 20.75 8.86
CA LYS A 244 -11.30 22.20 8.67
C LYS A 244 -12.17 23.05 9.60
N LEU A 245 -13.14 22.43 10.28
CA LEU A 245 -14.04 23.04 11.26
C LEU A 245 -13.46 22.80 12.66
#